data_AF-X1JKU0-F1
#
_entry.id   AF-X1JKU0-F1
#
_cell.length_a   1.000
_cell.length_b   1.000
_cell.length_c   1.000
_cell.angle_alpha   90.00
_cell.angle_beta   90.00
_cell.angle_gamma   90.00
#
_symmetry.space_group_name_H-M   'P 1'
#
loop_
_entity.id
_entity.type
_entity.pdbx_description
1 polymer ?
#
loop_
_entity_poly.entity_id
_entity_poly.type
_entity_poly.pdbx_seq_one_letter_code
_entity_poly.pdbx_strand_id
1 'polypeptide(L)'
;MLDREVEDLIKQNSIYYPFQKICHFLRGIDIVFGNLEGPIVNNPSKFPANSLKFAFSPQAIKRTSWCNFNLFSLANNHTLDMGKEGLEETKEWLKKYGINFVGNPLSGSSYHLNSSFF
;
A
#
# COMPACT_ATOMS: atom_id res chain seq x y z
N MET A 1 -9.06 -0.37 -1.30
CA MET A 1 -8.62 0.84 -2.05
C MET A 1 -8.81 2.06 -1.15
N LEU A 2 -7.80 2.93 -0.98
CA LEU A 2 -7.77 4.05 -0.01
C LEU A 2 -7.72 5.44 -0.67
N ASP A 3 -8.20 5.55 -1.91
CA ASP A 3 -8.22 6.76 -2.74
C ASP A 3 -9.67 7.18 -3.04
N ARG A 4 -9.85 8.28 -3.79
CA ARG A 4 -11.15 8.78 -4.29
C ARG A 4 -12.09 9.13 -3.14
N GLU A 5 -13.35 8.75 -3.23
CA GLU A 5 -14.36 9.03 -2.21
C GLU A 5 -13.96 8.50 -0.82
N VAL A 6 -13.20 7.39 -0.77
CA VAL A 6 -12.66 6.87 0.50
C VAL A 6 -11.62 7.84 1.08
N GLU A 7 -10.80 8.48 0.24
CA GLU A 7 -9.87 9.52 0.69
C GLU A 7 -10.62 10.75 1.23
N ASP A 8 -11.72 11.13 0.60
CA ASP A 8 -12.53 12.27 1.03
C ASP A 8 -13.20 12.00 2.38
N LEU A 9 -13.73 10.79 2.58
CA LEU A 9 -14.25 10.36 3.88
C LEU A 9 -13.16 10.35 4.95
N ILE A 10 -11.94 9.96 4.59
CA ILE A 10 -10.77 10.02 5.49
C ILE A 10 -10.43 11.45 5.89
N LYS A 11 -10.44 12.40 4.94
CA LYS A 11 -10.19 13.83 5.21
C LYS A 11 -11.27 14.45 6.09
N GLN A 12 -12.52 14.08 5.89
CA GLN A 12 -13.66 14.61 6.65
C GLN A 12 -13.75 14.06 8.08
N ASN A 13 -13.22 12.85 8.31
CA ASN A 13 -13.35 12.16 9.59
C ASN A 13 -11.99 12.00 10.27
N SER A 14 -11.29 10.91 9.97
CA SER A 14 -10.02 10.55 10.59
C SER A 14 -9.22 9.65 9.64
N ILE A 15 -7.89 9.68 9.76
CA ILE A 15 -7.01 8.75 9.03
C ILE A 15 -7.33 7.28 9.29
N TYR A 16 -7.99 6.96 10.41
CA TYR A 16 -8.37 5.59 10.78
C TYR A 16 -9.77 5.21 10.31
N TYR A 17 -10.56 6.13 9.75
CA TYR A 17 -11.97 5.95 9.43
C TYR A 17 -12.32 4.62 8.72
N PRO A 18 -11.59 4.18 7.68
CA PRO A 18 -11.91 2.92 6.98
C PRO A 18 -11.77 1.67 7.85
N PHE A 19 -10.99 1.76 8.92
CA PHE A 19 -10.57 0.62 9.73
C PHE A 19 -11.22 0.59 11.12
N GLN A 20 -11.87 1.68 11.55
CA GLN A 20 -12.39 1.83 12.91
C GLN A 20 -13.30 0.67 13.35
N LYS A 21 -14.12 0.13 12.44
CA LYS A 21 -15.07 -0.95 12.74
C LYS A 21 -14.49 -2.36 12.58
N ILE A 22 -13.31 -2.50 11.97
CA ILE A 22 -12.72 -3.81 11.67
C ILE A 22 -11.41 -4.09 12.39
N CYS A 23 -10.72 -3.04 12.86
CA CYS A 23 -9.40 -3.15 13.49
C CYS A 23 -9.38 -4.13 14.66
N HIS A 24 -10.45 -4.21 15.45
CA HIS A 24 -10.48 -5.13 16.59
C HIS A 24 -10.46 -6.62 16.16
N PHE A 25 -10.99 -6.97 14.98
CA PHE A 25 -10.96 -8.35 14.47
C PHE A 25 -9.57 -8.74 13.96
N LEU A 26 -8.77 -7.76 13.54
CA LEU A 26 -7.44 -7.99 12.98
C LEU A 26 -6.33 -8.01 14.04
N ARG A 27 -6.64 -7.61 15.28
CA ARG A 27 -5.69 -7.64 16.41
C ARG A 27 -5.42 -9.08 16.83
N GLY A 28 -4.15 -9.40 17.03
CA GLY A 28 -3.70 -10.73 17.45
C GLY A 28 -3.63 -11.76 16.32
N ILE A 29 -3.92 -11.36 15.08
CA ILE A 29 -3.72 -12.21 13.90
C ILE A 29 -2.24 -12.15 13.50
N ASP A 30 -1.63 -13.32 13.28
CA ASP A 30 -0.21 -13.42 12.92
C ASP A 30 0.10 -12.75 11.58
N ILE A 31 -0.79 -12.90 10.59
CA ILE A 31 -0.66 -12.31 9.26
C ILE A 31 -1.97 -11.65 8.85
N VAL A 32 -1.93 -10.33 8.68
CA VAL A 32 -3.00 -9.56 8.06
C VAL A 32 -2.48 -9.07 6.72
N PHE A 33 -2.96 -9.74 5.67
CA PHE A 33 -2.51 -9.53 4.31
C PHE A 33 -3.44 -8.59 3.54
N GLY A 34 -2.85 -7.64 2.80
CA GLY A 34 -3.58 -6.75 1.90
C GLY A 34 -3.02 -6.76 0.48
N ASN A 35 -3.86 -6.45 -0.50
CA ASN A 35 -3.39 -6.10 -1.84
C ASN A 35 -3.17 -4.59 -1.91
N LEU A 36 -1.94 -4.14 -2.18
CA LEU A 36 -1.66 -2.72 -2.31
C LEU A 36 -1.99 -2.26 -3.74
N GLU A 37 -3.03 -1.45 -3.84
CA GLU A 37 -3.63 -1.02 -5.12
C GLU A 37 -2.76 -0.04 -5.91
N GLY A 38 -1.60 0.39 -5.42
CA GLY A 38 -0.80 1.39 -6.12
C GLY A 38 0.30 1.98 -5.26
N PRO A 39 1.11 2.88 -5.83
CA PRO A 39 2.32 3.36 -5.20
C PRO A 39 2.02 4.28 -4.01
N ILE A 40 2.83 4.15 -2.97
CA ILE A 40 2.86 5.03 -1.80
C ILE A 40 4.08 5.93 -1.92
N VAL A 41 3.84 7.23 -2.09
CA VAL A 41 4.87 8.24 -2.36
C VAL A 41 4.63 9.49 -1.52
N ASN A 42 5.68 10.23 -1.18
CA ASN A 42 5.61 11.40 -0.30
C ASN A 42 4.78 12.53 -0.92
N ASN A 43 4.88 12.71 -2.23
CA ASN A 43 4.16 13.71 -3.01
C ASN A 43 3.29 13.04 -4.09
N PRO A 44 2.14 12.44 -3.70
CA PRO A 44 1.30 11.74 -4.65
C PRO A 44 0.70 12.70 -5.68
N SER A 45 0.74 12.29 -6.94
CA SER A 45 0.09 13.04 -8.02
C SER A 45 -1.42 13.07 -7.81
N LYS A 46 -2.03 14.25 -7.95
CA LYS A 46 -3.48 14.39 -7.98
C LYS A 46 -3.98 14.09 -9.38
N PHE A 47 -4.57 12.93 -9.56
CA PHE A 47 -5.16 12.55 -10.83
C PHE A 47 -6.59 13.07 -10.98
N PRO A 48 -7.02 13.43 -12.20
CA PRO A 48 -8.42 13.74 -12.48
C PRO A 48 -9.38 12.62 -12.05
N ALA A 49 -10.64 12.97 -11.78
CA ALA A 49 -11.67 12.01 -11.36
C ALA A 49 -11.87 10.84 -12.35
N ASN A 50 -11.69 11.09 -13.65
CA ASN A 50 -11.79 10.09 -14.72
C ASN A 50 -10.48 9.34 -15.02
N SER A 51 -9.38 9.64 -14.31
CA SER A 51 -8.13 8.90 -14.44
C SER A 51 -8.27 7.51 -13.83
N LEU A 52 -7.61 6.53 -14.43
CA LEU A 52 -7.46 5.19 -13.86
C LEU A 52 -6.16 5.03 -13.06
N LYS A 53 -5.41 6.11 -12.80
CA LYS A 53 -4.17 6.06 -12.02
C LYS A 53 -4.39 6.32 -10.54
N PHE A 54 -3.52 5.75 -9.71
CA PHE A 54 -3.50 5.91 -8.25
C PHE A 54 -2.13 6.31 -7.71
N ALA A 55 -2.14 7.12 -6.65
CA ALA A 55 -0.96 7.43 -5.86
C ALA A 55 -1.40 7.76 -4.43
N PHE A 56 -0.84 7.06 -3.45
CA PHE A 56 -1.21 7.18 -2.05
C PHE A 56 -0.16 7.95 -1.26
N SER A 57 -0.60 8.71 -0.25
CA SER A 57 0.32 9.32 0.72
C SER A 57 0.84 8.30 1.73
N PRO A 58 2.00 8.54 2.39
CA PRO A 58 2.54 7.65 3.41
C PRO A 58 1.61 7.45 4.62
N GLN A 59 0.62 8.33 4.80
CA GLN A 59 -0.42 8.16 5.81
C GLN A 59 -1.27 6.90 5.59
N ALA A 60 -1.33 6.36 4.36
CA ALA A 60 -1.97 5.09 4.06
C ALA A 60 -1.32 3.93 4.83
N ILE A 61 0.00 3.94 5.00
CA ILE A 61 0.71 2.91 5.76
C ILE A 61 0.47 3.06 7.25
N LYS A 62 0.50 4.30 7.75
CA LYS A 62 0.26 4.57 9.18
C LYS A 62 -1.10 4.02 9.62
N ARG A 63 -2.15 4.22 8.82
CA ARG A 63 -3.50 3.75 9.14
C ARG A 63 -3.68 2.23 8.99
N THR A 64 -3.03 1.59 8.02
CA THR A 64 -3.09 0.12 7.87
C THR A 64 -2.26 -0.58 8.93
N SER A 65 -1.08 -0.05 9.28
CA SER A 65 -0.25 -0.54 10.38
C SER A 65 -0.99 -0.48 11.73
N TRP A 66 -1.72 0.62 11.99
CA TRP A 66 -2.60 0.73 13.17
C TRP A 66 -3.66 -0.39 13.24
N CYS A 67 -4.02 -0.97 12.09
CA CYS A 67 -4.99 -2.05 11.93
C CYS A 67 -4.34 -3.44 11.79
N ASN A 68 -3.08 -3.58 12.21
CA ASN A 68 -2.28 -4.81 12.17
C ASN A 68 -1.95 -5.35 10.77
N PHE A 69 -2.16 -4.60 9.69
CA PHE A 69 -1.66 -5.01 8.36
C PHE A 69 -0.14 -5.08 8.39
N ASN A 70 0.40 -6.28 8.14
CA ASN A 70 1.82 -6.59 8.27
C ASN A 70 2.42 -7.30 7.04
N LEU A 71 1.60 -7.56 6.02
CA LEU A 71 2.04 -8.05 4.71
C LEU A 71 1.22 -7.41 3.59
N PHE A 72 1.88 -6.92 2.53
CA PHE A 72 1.20 -6.45 1.31
C PHE A 72 1.67 -7.18 0.04
N SER A 73 0.73 -7.42 -0.88
CA SER A 73 1.06 -7.72 -2.27
C SER A 73 1.34 -6.43 -3.03
N LEU A 74 2.44 -6.41 -3.79
CA LEU A 74 2.76 -5.41 -4.80
C LEU A 74 2.52 -5.93 -6.23
N ALA A 75 1.96 -7.13 -6.38
CA ALA A 75 1.57 -7.66 -7.68
C ALA A 75 0.20 -7.10 -8.10
N ASN A 76 0.16 -5.80 -8.39
CA ASN A 76 -1.03 -5.07 -8.81
C ASN A 76 -0.76 -4.34 -10.14
N ASN A 77 -1.79 -4.19 -10.99
CA ASN A 77 -1.68 -3.51 -12.28
C ASN A 77 -1.39 -2.00 -12.16
N HIS A 78 -1.69 -1.40 -11.00
CA HIS A 78 -1.47 0.01 -10.70
C HIS A 78 -0.16 0.29 -9.94
N THR A 79 0.61 -0.74 -9.61
CA THR A 79 1.87 -0.60 -8.86
C THR A 79 2.87 0.36 -9.52
N LEU A 80 2.81 0.53 -10.84
CA LEU A 80 3.71 1.39 -11.62
C LEU A 80 3.06 2.71 -12.07
N ASP A 81 1.95 3.13 -11.48
CA ASP A 81 1.28 4.38 -11.86
C ASP A 81 2.14 5.63 -11.63
N MET A 82 3.10 5.53 -10.70
CA MET A 82 4.16 6.52 -10.41
C MET A 82 5.54 6.04 -10.88
N GLY A 83 5.61 5.13 -11.85
CA GLY A 83 6.85 4.60 -12.41
C GLY A 83 7.59 3.64 -11.45
N LYS A 84 8.85 3.35 -11.80
CA LYS A 84 9.70 2.45 -11.00
C LYS A 84 10.14 3.13 -9.70
N GLU A 85 10.35 4.43 -9.76
CA GLU A 85 10.71 5.29 -8.63
C GLU A 85 9.62 5.24 -7.56
N GLY A 86 8.34 5.34 -7.96
CA GLY A 86 7.22 5.22 -7.03
C GLY A 86 7.12 3.83 -6.40
N LEU A 87 7.45 2.76 -7.14
CA LEU A 87 7.54 1.40 -6.57
C LEU A 87 8.67 1.27 -5.56
N GLU A 88 9.87 1.78 -5.85
CA GLU A 88 10.97 1.74 -4.89
C GLU A 88 10.68 2.56 -3.65
N GLU A 89 10.11 3.76 -3.79
CA GLU A 89 9.67 4.56 -2.65
C GLU A 89 8.60 3.83 -1.82
N THR A 90 7.66 3.14 -2.47
CA THR A 90 6.66 2.30 -1.79
C THR A 90 7.32 1.25 -0.91
N LYS A 91 8.34 0.55 -1.44
CA LYS A 91 9.09 -0.47 -0.69
C LYS A 91 9.84 0.14 0.48
N GLU A 92 10.45 1.31 0.30
CA GLU A 92 11.12 2.04 1.38
C GLU A 92 10.16 2.40 2.51
N TRP A 93 8.97 2.90 2.16
CA TRP A 93 7.95 3.20 3.15
C TRP A 93 7.46 1.95 3.88
N LEU A 94 7.21 0.84 3.18
CA LEU A 94 6.81 -0.42 3.81
C LEU A 94 7.88 -0.94 4.79
N LYS A 95 9.16 -0.94 4.37
CA LYS A 95 10.30 -1.29 5.25
C LYS A 95 10.37 -0.39 6.48
N LYS A 96 10.21 0.93 6.31
CA LYS A 96 10.25 1.91 7.40
C LYS A 96 9.19 1.65 8.47
N TYR A 97 8.03 1.12 8.09
CA TYR A 97 6.96 0.76 9.01
C TYR A 97 6.99 -0.71 9.45
N GLY A 98 8.02 -1.47 9.08
CA GLY A 98 8.14 -2.89 9.42
C GLY A 98 7.09 -3.78 8.77
N ILE A 99 6.52 -3.35 7.63
CA ILE A 99 5.52 -4.12 6.89
C ILE A 99 6.22 -4.92 5.79
N ASN A 100 6.00 -6.23 5.79
CA ASN A 100 6.54 -7.10 4.76
C ASN A 100 5.78 -6.92 3.45
N PHE A 101 6.41 -7.31 2.34
CA PHE A 101 5.75 -7.31 1.05
C PHE A 101 6.24 -8.41 0.12
N VAL A 102 5.37 -8.81 -0.80
CA VAL A 102 5.63 -9.82 -1.83
C VAL A 102 5.09 -9.36 -3.17
N GLY A 103 5.58 -9.98 -4.25
CA GLY A 103 5.17 -9.63 -5.62
C GLY A 103 5.96 -8.46 -6.19
N ASN A 104 6.08 -8.44 -7.52
CA ASN A 104 6.73 -7.38 -8.28
C ASN A 104 6.16 -7.39 -9.71
N PRO A 105 5.62 -6.28 -10.23
CA PRO A 105 5.08 -6.24 -11.59
C PRO A 105 6.17 -6.40 -12.66
N LEU A 106 7.45 -6.23 -12.31
CA LEU A 106 8.59 -6.31 -13.23
C LEU A 106 9.24 -7.70 -13.31
N SER A 107 8.84 -8.67 -12.46
CA SER A 107 9.48 -9.99 -12.41
C SER A 107 8.99 -10.98 -13.48
N GLY A 108 8.31 -10.50 -14.52
CA GLY A 108 7.85 -11.32 -15.66
C GLY A 108 8.93 -11.72 -16.67
N SER A 109 10.16 -11.20 -16.55
CA SER A 109 11.29 -11.64 -17.37
C SER A 109 12.49 -11.96 -16.48
N SER A 110 12.68 -13.26 -16.19
CA SER A 110 13.95 -13.89 -15.81
C SER A 110 14.92 -13.02 -14.99
N TYR A 111 14.69 -12.91 -13.69
CA TYR A 111 15.73 -12.52 -12.73
C TYR A 111 15.79 -13.56 -11.62
N HIS A 112 16.98 -14.13 -11.43
CA HIS A 112 17.30 -15.11 -10.41
C HIS A 112 16.82 -14.63 -9.02
N LEU A 113 15.88 -15.37 -8.44
CA LEU A 113 15.47 -15.21 -7.06
C LEU A 113 16.66 -15.58 -6.17
N ASN A 114 17.34 -14.59 -5.59
CA ASN A 114 18.09 -14.82 -4.35
C ASN A 114 17.06 -14.87 -3.22
N SER A 115 16.55 -16.08 -2.98
CA SER A 115 15.76 -16.42 -1.80
C SER A 115 16.69 -16.52 -0.60
N SER A 116 16.97 -15.38 0.03
CA SER A 116 17.50 -15.35 1.39
C SER A 116 16.38 -14.91 2.33
N PHE A 117 15.45 -15.82 2.57
CA PHE A 117 14.62 -15.81 3.77
C PHE A 117 15.23 -16.81 4.75
N PHE A 118 16.25 -16.39 5.48
CA PHE A 118 16.64 -16.80 6.83
C PHE A 118 17.58 -15.74 7.39
#